data_AF-A0A939MFC7-F1
#
_entry.id   AF-A0A939MFC7-F1
#
_cell.length_a   1.000
_cell.length_b   1.000
_cell.length_c   1.000
_cell.angle_alpha   90.00
_cell.angle_beta   90.00
_cell.angle_gamma   90.00
#
_symmetry.space_group_name_H-M   'P 1'
#
loop_
_entity.id
_entity.type
_entity.pdbx_description
1 polymer ?
#
loop_
_entity_poly.entity_id
_entity_poly.type
_entity_poly.pdbx_seq_one_letter_code
_entity_poly.pdbx_strand_id
1 'polypeptide(L)'
;MQAFLERGAVASVLLYLDLYNEGVFGRGPNGVDAWHIGRQLAAYAQRSPELNSELQTRYESIGDGPGRKVLEQFFGEAAGENDIIAMVKKYAATKQPYDGQMHRALEAGATEKVPIGEDSNAYNVYPAPVGELRKALFGMLYGSPTEAAIARRCLEEIDELRDEHGIAADDGRHPDVMSERPWPPEAKT
;
A
#
# COMPACT_ATOMS: atom_id res chain seq x y z
N MET A 1 -22.27 3.91 -2.54
CA MET A 1 -21.33 2.91 -2.00
C MET A 1 -21.86 2.28 -0.72
N GLN A 2 -22.28 3.06 0.28
CA GLN A 2 -22.80 2.56 1.56
C GLN A 2 -23.87 1.44 1.45
N ALA A 3 -24.87 1.58 0.58
CA ALA A 3 -25.86 0.52 0.34
C ALA A 3 -25.29 -0.80 -0.22
N PHE A 4 -24.14 -0.78 -0.91
CA PHE A 4 -23.44 -1.98 -1.36
C PHE A 4 -22.64 -2.62 -0.22
N LEU A 5 -22.04 -1.79 0.65
CA LEU A 5 -21.30 -2.24 1.84
C LEU A 5 -22.25 -2.84 2.89
N GLU A 6 -23.45 -2.26 3.05
CA GLU A 6 -24.50 -2.75 3.97
C GLU A 6 -25.06 -4.11 3.56
N ARG A 7 -25.03 -4.45 2.26
CA ARG A 7 -25.39 -5.79 1.79
C ARG A 7 -24.37 -6.85 2.18
N GLY A 8 -23.19 -6.45 2.66
CA GLY A 8 -22.19 -7.34 3.28
C GLY A 8 -21.52 -8.35 2.35
N ALA A 9 -21.86 -8.39 1.06
CA ALA A 9 -21.30 -9.34 0.11
C ALA A 9 -20.12 -8.74 -0.66
N VAL A 10 -18.96 -9.42 -0.64
CA VAL A 10 -17.76 -9.07 -1.41
C VAL A 10 -18.10 -8.76 -2.88
N ALA A 11 -18.90 -9.62 -3.53
CA ALA A 11 -19.34 -9.44 -4.91
C ALA A 11 -20.05 -8.09 -5.18
N SER A 12 -20.77 -7.54 -4.19
CA SER A 12 -21.44 -6.23 -4.33
C SER A 12 -20.43 -5.08 -4.36
N VAL A 13 -19.36 -5.18 -3.58
CA VAL A 13 -18.27 -4.20 -3.55
C VAL A 13 -17.48 -4.25 -4.86
N LEU A 14 -17.18 -5.44 -5.35
CA LEU A 14 -16.48 -5.62 -6.63
C LEU A 14 -17.28 -5.07 -7.81
N LEU A 15 -18.59 -5.36 -7.85
CA LEU A 15 -19.48 -4.81 -8.87
C LEU A 15 -19.51 -3.28 -8.85
N TYR A 16 -19.47 -2.67 -7.66
CA TYR A 16 -19.38 -1.22 -7.55
C TYR A 16 -18.09 -0.66 -8.17
N LEU A 17 -16.96 -1.34 -7.97
CA LEU A 17 -15.68 -0.95 -8.59
C LEU A 17 -15.71 -1.13 -10.11
N ASP A 18 -16.30 -2.21 -10.61
CA ASP A 18 -16.47 -2.43 -12.05
C ASP A 18 -17.29 -1.29 -12.68
N LEU A 19 -18.42 -0.93 -12.06
CA LEU A 19 -19.26 0.18 -12.51
C LEU A 19 -18.57 1.55 -12.39
N TYR A 20 -17.72 1.74 -11.39
CA TYR A 20 -16.90 2.95 -11.27
C TYR A 20 -15.85 3.03 -12.39
N ASN A 21 -15.22 1.91 -12.72
CA ASN A 21 -14.23 1.81 -13.80
C ASN A 21 -14.84 2.07 -15.17
N GLU A 22 -16.06 1.58 -15.40
CA GLU A 22 -16.85 1.87 -16.59
C GLU A 22 -17.34 3.33 -16.64
N GLY A 23 -17.18 4.08 -15.53
CA GLY A 23 -17.61 5.47 -15.41
C GLY A 23 -19.12 5.64 -15.30
N VAL A 24 -19.83 4.57 -14.92
CA VAL A 24 -21.25 4.61 -14.56
C VAL A 24 -21.44 5.44 -13.28
N PHE A 25 -20.50 5.30 -12.33
CA PHE A 25 -20.43 6.11 -11.12
C PHE A 25 -19.25 7.11 -11.16
N GLY A 26 -19.26 8.10 -10.24
CA GLY A 26 -18.14 9.02 -10.06
C GLY A 26 -18.04 10.15 -11.09
N ARG A 27 -19.00 10.26 -12.02
CA ARG A 27 -19.07 11.38 -12.97
C ARG A 27 -20.01 12.49 -12.47
N GLY A 28 -19.58 13.74 -12.62
CA GLY A 28 -20.37 14.95 -12.33
C GLY A 28 -19.91 15.72 -11.08
N PRO A 29 -20.53 16.87 -10.78
CA PRO A 29 -20.10 17.77 -9.70
C PRO A 29 -20.16 17.15 -8.30
N ASN A 30 -20.97 16.11 -8.12
CA ASN A 30 -21.19 15.38 -6.87
C ASN A 30 -20.69 13.93 -6.97
N GLY A 31 -19.83 13.62 -7.95
CA GLY A 31 -19.23 12.29 -8.08
C GLY A 31 -18.34 11.98 -6.88
N VAL A 32 -18.48 10.79 -6.31
CA VAL A 32 -17.60 10.33 -5.23
C VAL A 32 -16.20 10.14 -5.82
N ASP A 33 -15.21 10.81 -5.24
CA ASP A 33 -13.81 10.72 -5.70
C ASP A 33 -13.14 9.40 -5.27
N ALA A 34 -11.98 9.14 -5.86
CA ALA A 34 -11.24 7.91 -5.61
C ALA A 34 -10.75 7.80 -4.15
N TRP A 35 -10.47 8.93 -3.49
CA TRP A 35 -10.01 8.97 -2.10
C TRP A 35 -11.11 8.48 -1.15
N HIS A 36 -12.33 9.01 -1.32
CA HIS A 36 -13.46 8.63 -0.48
C HIS A 36 -13.83 7.16 -0.67
N ILE A 37 -13.76 6.64 -1.91
CA ILE A 37 -14.02 5.21 -2.18
C ILE A 37 -12.93 4.35 -1.55
N GLY A 38 -11.64 4.68 -1.75
CA GLY A 38 -10.52 3.92 -1.18
C GLY A 38 -10.61 3.79 0.34
N ARG A 39 -10.93 4.88 1.03
CA ARG A 39 -11.12 4.88 2.49
C ARG A 39 -12.31 4.04 2.94
N GLN A 40 -13.43 4.06 2.21
CA GLN A 40 -14.58 3.20 2.52
C GLN A 40 -14.26 1.71 2.30
N LEU A 41 -13.47 1.38 1.28
CA LEU A 41 -12.98 0.02 1.07
C LEU A 41 -12.12 -0.44 2.25
N ALA A 42 -11.20 0.40 2.73
CA ALA A 42 -10.31 0.06 3.84
C ALA A 42 -11.08 -0.29 5.11
N ALA A 43 -12.08 0.53 5.47
CA ALA A 43 -12.95 0.27 6.61
C ALA A 43 -13.74 -1.05 6.49
N TYR A 44 -14.11 -1.45 5.27
CA TYR A 44 -14.83 -2.70 5.04
C TYR A 44 -13.89 -3.91 4.99
N ALA A 45 -12.71 -3.76 4.40
CA ALA A 45 -11.67 -4.79 4.32
C ALA A 45 -11.22 -5.30 5.69
N GLN A 46 -11.19 -4.42 6.70
CA GLN A 46 -10.95 -4.81 8.11
C GLN A 46 -11.92 -5.89 8.62
N ARG A 47 -13.11 -5.99 8.02
CA ARG A 47 -14.17 -6.95 8.39
C ARG A 47 -14.26 -8.14 7.44
N SER A 48 -13.53 -8.13 6.32
CA SER A 48 -13.61 -9.16 5.28
C SER A 48 -12.24 -9.37 4.61
N PRO A 49 -11.40 -10.28 5.15
CA PRO A 49 -10.07 -10.57 4.59
C PRO A 49 -10.11 -11.05 3.14
N GLU A 50 -11.19 -11.72 2.72
CA GLU A 50 -11.41 -12.19 1.35
C GLU A 50 -11.39 -11.03 0.34
N LEU A 51 -11.83 -9.83 0.75
CA LEU A 51 -11.80 -8.67 -0.12
C LEU A 51 -10.37 -8.25 -0.45
N ASN A 52 -9.42 -8.35 0.49
CA ASN A 52 -8.04 -7.90 0.27
C ASN A 52 -7.37 -8.68 -0.87
N SER A 53 -7.49 -10.01 -0.86
CA SER A 53 -6.93 -10.86 -1.91
C SER A 53 -7.51 -10.56 -3.29
N GLU A 54 -8.79 -10.23 -3.35
CA GLU A 54 -9.46 -9.87 -4.60
C GLU A 54 -9.06 -8.47 -5.10
N LEU A 55 -8.97 -7.48 -4.20
CA LEU A 55 -8.52 -6.13 -4.55
C LEU A 55 -7.07 -6.13 -5.05
N GLN A 56 -6.21 -6.94 -4.43
CA GLN A 56 -4.85 -7.16 -4.87
C GLN A 56 -4.79 -7.77 -6.27
N THR A 57 -5.53 -8.88 -6.50
CA THR A 57 -5.62 -9.53 -7.82
C THR A 57 -6.09 -8.55 -8.90
N ARG A 58 -7.07 -7.70 -8.58
CA ARG A 58 -7.55 -6.64 -9.46
C ARG A 58 -6.48 -5.60 -9.73
N TYR A 59 -5.72 -5.18 -8.72
CA TYR A 59 -4.65 -4.21 -8.91
C TYR A 59 -3.56 -4.73 -9.86
N GLU A 60 -3.21 -6.01 -9.79
CA GLU A 60 -2.23 -6.60 -10.70
C GLU A 60 -2.66 -6.51 -12.17
N SER A 61 -3.94 -6.78 -12.45
CA SER A 61 -4.50 -6.80 -13.81
C SER A 61 -4.97 -5.43 -14.34
N ILE A 62 -5.27 -4.47 -13.46
CA ILE A 62 -5.85 -3.18 -13.88
C ILE A 62 -4.83 -2.32 -14.63
N GLY A 63 -5.27 -1.69 -15.72
CA GLY A 63 -4.51 -0.67 -16.42
C GLY A 63 -4.54 0.68 -15.70
N ASP A 64 -3.99 1.71 -16.34
CA ASP A 64 -4.09 3.09 -15.84
C ASP A 64 -5.54 3.60 -15.93
N GLY A 65 -6.02 4.23 -14.86
CA GLY A 65 -7.36 4.79 -14.83
C GLY A 65 -7.91 5.08 -13.43
N PRO A 66 -9.20 5.47 -13.33
CA PRO A 66 -9.85 5.78 -12.07
C PRO A 66 -9.85 4.61 -11.07
N GLY A 67 -10.01 3.38 -11.55
CA GLY A 67 -9.97 2.18 -10.70
C GLY A 67 -8.63 1.94 -10.04
N ARG A 68 -7.54 2.11 -10.80
CA ARG A 68 -6.18 2.04 -10.27
C ARG A 68 -6.01 3.04 -9.13
N LYS A 69 -6.48 4.29 -9.33
CA LYS A 69 -6.43 5.32 -8.29
C LYS A 69 -7.24 4.94 -7.05
N VAL A 70 -8.43 4.36 -7.19
CA VAL A 70 -9.22 3.89 -6.05
C VAL A 70 -8.47 2.85 -5.24
N LEU A 71 -7.85 1.87 -5.92
CA LEU A 71 -7.09 0.81 -5.26
C LEU A 71 -5.84 1.36 -4.58
N GLU A 72 -5.13 2.30 -5.21
CA GLU A 72 -3.98 2.96 -4.58
C GLU A 72 -4.41 3.76 -3.35
N GLN A 73 -5.54 4.47 -3.40
CA GLN A 73 -6.12 5.17 -2.25
C GLN A 73 -6.49 4.20 -1.12
N PHE A 74 -7.02 3.02 -1.46
CA PHE A 74 -7.26 1.95 -0.50
C PHE A 74 -5.95 1.45 0.15
N PHE A 75 -4.90 1.21 -0.64
CA PHE A 75 -3.59 0.82 -0.12
C PHE A 75 -2.98 1.91 0.79
N GLY A 76 -3.21 3.19 0.50
CA GLY A 76 -2.80 4.28 1.38
C GLY A 76 -3.46 4.28 2.78
N GLU A 77 -4.48 3.45 3.00
CA GLU A 77 -5.19 3.33 4.28
C GLU A 77 -4.96 1.97 4.95
N ALA A 78 -4.66 0.91 4.18
CA ALA A 78 -4.60 -0.47 4.69
C ALA A 78 -3.65 -1.40 3.90
N ALA A 79 -2.58 -0.87 3.28
CA ALA A 79 -1.65 -1.68 2.51
C ALA A 79 -0.96 -2.75 3.36
N GLY A 80 -0.90 -3.97 2.82
CA GLY A 80 0.08 -4.97 3.23
C GLY A 80 1.35 -4.92 2.39
N GLU A 81 2.34 -5.74 2.78
CA GLU A 81 3.61 -5.90 2.06
C GLU A 81 3.42 -6.18 0.56
N ASN A 82 2.57 -7.15 0.22
CA ASN A 82 2.34 -7.55 -1.16
C ASN A 82 1.71 -6.44 -1.99
N ASP A 83 0.89 -5.58 -1.38
CA ASP A 83 0.27 -4.44 -2.05
C ASP A 83 1.33 -3.38 -2.40
N ILE A 84 2.24 -3.10 -1.48
CA ILE A 84 3.37 -2.18 -1.70
C ILE A 84 4.27 -2.72 -2.81
N ILE A 85 4.61 -4.01 -2.77
CA ILE A 85 5.39 -4.69 -3.82
C ILE A 85 4.71 -4.56 -5.19
N ALA A 86 3.39 -4.77 -5.25
CA ALA A 86 2.62 -4.62 -6.49
C ALA A 86 2.63 -3.16 -6.97
N MET A 87 2.48 -2.19 -6.07
CA MET A 87 2.55 -0.76 -6.40
C MET A 87 3.92 -0.38 -6.97
N VAL A 88 5.03 -0.84 -6.38
CA VAL A 88 6.38 -0.54 -6.87
C VAL A 88 6.56 -1.05 -8.30
N LYS A 89 6.14 -2.30 -8.57
CA LYS A 89 6.19 -2.88 -9.91
C LYS A 89 5.33 -2.09 -10.91
N LYS A 90 4.12 -1.70 -10.52
CA LYS A 90 3.21 -0.94 -11.37
C LYS A 90 3.78 0.45 -11.69
N TYR A 91 4.28 1.17 -10.68
CA TYR A 91 4.92 2.47 -10.87
C TYR A 91 6.12 2.38 -11.81
N ALA A 92 6.94 1.33 -11.65
CA ALA A 92 8.09 1.09 -12.53
C ALA A 92 7.65 0.82 -13.98
N ALA A 93 6.62 0.01 -14.18
CA ALA A 93 6.07 -0.33 -15.49
C ALA A 93 5.46 0.89 -16.20
N THR A 94 4.79 1.77 -15.46
CA THR A 94 4.16 2.99 -16.00
C THR A 94 5.07 4.22 -15.94
N LYS A 95 6.33 4.06 -15.53
CA LYS A 95 7.32 5.13 -15.34
C LYS A 95 6.83 6.27 -14.44
N GLN A 96 5.97 5.94 -13.47
CA GLN A 96 5.49 6.88 -12.48
C GLN A 96 6.59 7.05 -11.41
N PRO A 97 6.95 8.29 -11.03
CA PRO A 97 7.90 8.51 -9.96
C PRO A 97 7.29 8.14 -8.61
N TYR A 98 8.15 7.96 -7.60
CA TYR A 98 7.71 7.92 -6.21
C TYR A 98 6.93 9.21 -5.88
N ASP A 99 5.79 9.07 -5.20
CA ASP A 99 4.89 10.17 -4.88
C ASP A 99 4.26 9.99 -3.49
N GLY A 100 3.44 10.97 -3.09
CA GLY A 100 2.76 10.95 -1.79
C GLY A 100 1.71 9.85 -1.64
N GLN A 101 1.36 9.12 -2.71
CA GLN A 101 0.47 7.96 -2.62
C GLN A 101 1.25 6.69 -2.28
N MET A 102 2.43 6.51 -2.88
CA MET A 102 3.37 5.45 -2.48
C MET A 102 3.79 5.62 -1.01
N HIS A 103 4.13 6.85 -0.60
CA HIS A 103 4.48 7.15 0.80
C HIS A 103 3.38 6.73 1.77
N ARG A 104 2.11 7.08 1.48
CA ARG A 104 0.98 6.68 2.33
C ARG A 104 0.80 5.17 2.42
N ALA A 105 0.99 4.45 1.31
CA ALA A 105 0.92 2.99 1.33
C ALA A 105 2.06 2.38 2.17
N LEU A 106 3.28 2.94 2.08
CA LEU A 106 4.39 2.53 2.93
C LEU A 106 4.12 2.80 4.42
N GLU A 107 3.65 4.00 4.77
CA GLU A 107 3.28 4.34 6.14
C GLU A 107 2.22 3.37 6.68
N ALA A 108 1.19 3.06 5.89
CA ALA A 108 0.14 2.11 6.25
C ALA A 108 0.66 0.67 6.47
N GLY A 109 1.68 0.23 5.72
CA GLY A 109 2.27 -1.10 5.88
C GLY A 109 3.41 -1.17 6.91
N ALA A 110 4.05 -0.04 7.23
CA ALA A 110 5.19 0.02 8.13
C ALA A 110 4.84 0.49 9.55
N THR A 111 3.59 0.92 9.78
CA THR A 111 3.13 1.36 11.09
C THR A 111 1.80 0.72 11.48
N GLU A 112 1.55 0.61 12.77
CA GLU A 112 0.28 0.18 13.35
C GLU A 112 -0.30 1.32 14.20
N LYS A 113 -1.57 1.66 13.93
CA LYS A 113 -2.31 2.70 14.67
C LYS A 113 -3.20 2.02 15.70
N VAL A 114 -2.88 2.18 16.98
CA VAL A 114 -3.61 1.59 18.11
C VAL A 114 -4.43 2.69 18.81
N PRO A 115 -5.77 2.62 18.81
CA PRO A 115 -6.62 3.61 19.48
C PRO A 115 -6.36 3.71 20.99
N ILE A 116 -6.42 4.91 21.54
CA ILE A 116 -6.21 5.18 22.98
C ILE A 116 -7.48 4.88 23.82
N GLY A 117 -8.62 4.63 23.17
CA GLY A 117 -9.88 4.23 23.79
C GLY A 117 -10.94 3.89 22.74
N GLU A 118 -12.02 3.21 23.15
CA GLU A 118 -13.03 2.63 22.23
C GLU A 118 -13.73 3.65 21.31
N ASP A 119 -13.78 4.93 21.69
CA ASP A 119 -14.41 6.02 20.90
C ASP A 119 -13.45 7.20 20.62
N SER A 120 -12.15 6.99 20.76
CA SER A 120 -11.16 8.05 20.56
C SER A 120 -10.69 8.11 19.12
N ASN A 121 -10.69 9.31 18.54
CA ASN A 121 -9.97 9.58 17.29
C ASN A 121 -8.46 9.74 17.49
N ALA A 122 -7.98 9.67 18.74
CA ALA A 122 -6.55 9.66 19.06
C ALA A 122 -6.03 8.23 19.15
N TYR A 123 -4.86 8.00 18.57
CA TYR A 123 -4.17 6.72 18.51
C TYR A 123 -2.68 6.90 18.82
N ASN A 124 -2.07 5.83 19.33
CA ASN A 124 -0.62 5.68 19.34
C ASN A 124 -0.17 5.03 18.03
N VAL A 125 1.02 5.40 17.56
CA VAL A 125 1.65 4.80 16.38
C VAL A 125 2.78 3.92 16.85
N TYR A 126 2.79 2.67 16.40
CA TYR A 126 3.83 1.68 16.67
C TYR A 126 4.46 1.21 15.35
N PRO A 127 5.72 0.77 15.35
CA PRO A 127 6.33 0.20 14.16
C PRO A 127 5.75 -1.19 13.87
N ALA A 128 5.43 -1.46 12.61
CA ALA A 128 5.00 -2.78 12.14
C ALA A 128 6.21 -3.61 11.66
N PRO A 129 6.14 -4.96 11.68
CA PRO A 129 7.20 -5.80 11.11
C PRO A 129 7.32 -5.62 9.59
N VAL A 130 8.46 -5.08 9.14
CA VAL A 130 8.73 -4.78 7.72
C VAL A 130 9.86 -5.62 7.13
N GLY A 131 10.32 -6.68 7.81
CA GLY A 131 11.49 -7.46 7.41
C GLY A 131 11.37 -8.07 6.00
N GLU A 132 10.27 -8.76 5.71
CA GLU A 132 10.05 -9.38 4.39
C GLU A 132 9.81 -8.30 3.30
N LEU A 133 9.08 -7.23 3.61
CA LEU A 133 8.95 -6.08 2.70
C LEU A 133 10.31 -5.47 2.34
N ARG A 134 11.15 -5.18 3.33
CA ARG A 134 12.49 -4.61 3.13
C ARG A 134 13.36 -5.57 2.32
N LYS A 135 13.28 -6.87 2.58
CA LYS A 135 13.98 -7.91 1.80
C LYS A 135 13.52 -7.93 0.34
N ALA A 136 12.22 -7.88 0.09
CA ALA A 136 11.67 -7.83 -1.27
C ALA A 136 12.11 -6.57 -2.02
N LEU A 137 12.01 -5.39 -1.39
CA LEU A 137 12.48 -4.12 -1.94
C LEU A 137 13.99 -4.12 -2.20
N PHE A 138 14.78 -4.74 -1.31
CA PHE A 138 16.21 -4.90 -1.50
C PHE A 138 16.54 -5.76 -2.73
N GLY A 139 15.78 -6.84 -2.96
CA GLY A 139 15.88 -7.63 -4.18
C GLY A 139 15.62 -6.81 -5.46
N MET A 140 14.63 -5.91 -5.41
CA MET A 140 14.26 -5.02 -6.53
C MET A 140 15.33 -4.00 -6.90
N LEU A 141 16.29 -3.69 -6.02
CA LEU A 141 17.43 -2.81 -6.36
C LEU A 141 18.29 -3.34 -7.52
N TYR A 142 18.16 -4.62 -7.84
CA TYR A 142 18.89 -5.31 -8.89
C TYR A 142 18.01 -5.64 -10.11
N GLY A 143 16.77 -5.14 -10.12
CA GLY A 143 15.87 -5.22 -11.24
C GLY A 143 16.14 -4.13 -12.29
N SER A 144 15.08 -3.65 -12.93
CA SER A 144 15.21 -2.57 -13.91
C SER A 144 15.59 -1.23 -13.24
N PRO A 145 16.23 -0.28 -13.94
CA PRO A 145 16.60 1.01 -13.35
C PRO A 145 15.42 1.80 -12.75
N THR A 146 14.23 1.70 -13.35
CA THR A 146 13.02 2.37 -12.83
C THR A 146 12.51 1.68 -11.57
N GLU A 147 12.50 0.35 -11.54
CA GLU A 147 12.12 -0.43 -10.36
C GLU A 147 13.10 -0.19 -9.20
N ALA A 148 14.40 -0.25 -9.46
CA ALA A 148 15.44 -0.01 -8.47
C ALA A 148 15.38 1.41 -7.88
N ALA A 149 15.01 2.41 -8.67
CA ALA A 149 14.85 3.79 -8.19
C ALA A 149 13.68 3.93 -7.20
N ILE A 150 12.54 3.31 -7.50
CA ILE A 150 11.37 3.35 -6.62
C ILE A 150 11.63 2.53 -5.34
N ALA A 151 12.17 1.32 -5.49
CA ALA A 151 12.48 0.44 -4.36
C ALA A 151 13.50 1.09 -3.40
N ARG A 152 14.50 1.81 -3.93
CA ARG A 152 15.43 2.59 -3.12
C ARG A 152 14.73 3.64 -2.28
N ARG A 153 13.84 4.45 -2.89
CA ARG A 153 13.07 5.44 -2.13
C ARG A 153 12.20 4.79 -1.06
N CYS A 154 11.56 3.67 -1.37
CA CYS A 154 10.77 2.93 -0.38
C CYS A 154 11.62 2.46 0.81
N LEU A 155 12.84 1.98 0.59
CA LEU A 155 13.74 1.57 1.67
C LEU A 155 14.20 2.74 2.54
N GLU A 156 14.55 3.87 1.92
CA GLU A 156 14.92 5.10 2.64
C GLU A 156 13.77 5.59 3.53
N GLU A 157 12.54 5.57 3.01
CA GLU A 157 11.36 6.04 3.74
C GLU A 157 10.96 5.09 4.88
N ILE A 158 11.16 3.77 4.69
CA ILE A 158 11.04 2.82 5.79
C ILE A 158 12.10 3.08 6.87
N ASP A 159 13.33 3.41 6.50
CA ASP A 159 14.37 3.76 7.46
C ASP A 159 14.03 5.06 8.23
N GLU A 160 13.43 6.06 7.57
CA GLU A 160 12.91 7.26 8.24
C GLU A 160 11.79 6.93 9.25
N LEU A 161 10.83 6.08 8.87
CA LEU A 161 9.77 5.62 9.78
C LEU A 161 10.32 4.83 10.97
N ARG A 162 11.41 4.06 10.77
CA ARG A 162 12.09 3.31 11.83
C ARG A 162 12.83 4.24 12.79
N ASP A 163 13.39 5.33 12.28
CA ASP A 163 14.02 6.35 13.13
C ASP A 163 12.96 7.11 13.96
N GLU A 164 11.77 7.35 13.41
CA GLU A 164 10.68 8.06 14.08
C GLU A 164 9.93 7.18 15.11
N HIS A 165 9.55 5.97 14.72
CA HIS A 165 8.67 5.09 15.51
C HIS A 165 9.41 3.92 16.18
N GLY A 166 10.69 3.74 15.88
CA GLY A 166 11.49 2.63 16.36
C GLY A 166 11.45 1.42 15.44
N ILE A 167 12.09 0.34 15.87
CA ILE A 167 12.25 -0.90 15.09
C ILE A 167 11.36 -1.98 15.69
N ALA A 168 10.53 -2.61 14.86
CA ALA A 168 9.70 -3.73 15.27
C ALA A 168 10.54 -4.97 15.62
N ALA A 169 9.96 -5.90 16.37
CA ALA A 169 10.60 -7.19 16.62
C ALA A 169 10.90 -7.91 15.29
N ASP A 170 12.07 -8.54 15.21
CA ASP A 170 12.57 -9.28 14.04
C ASP A 170 12.95 -8.45 12.80
N ASP A 171 12.98 -7.11 12.89
CA ASP A 171 13.46 -6.24 11.81
C ASP A 171 14.96 -5.89 11.97
N GLY A 172 15.83 -6.65 11.29
CA GLY A 172 17.28 -6.46 11.32
C GLY A 172 17.75 -5.14 10.69
N ARG A 173 19.00 -4.73 10.93
CA ARG A 173 19.57 -3.55 10.23
C ARG A 173 19.71 -3.79 8.73
N HIS A 174 20.23 -4.95 8.35
CA HIS A 174 20.40 -5.36 6.97
C HIS A 174 19.07 -5.92 6.41
N PRO A 175 18.54 -5.39 5.28
CA PRO A 175 17.29 -5.88 4.67
C PRO A 175 17.30 -7.37 4.31
N ASP A 176 18.42 -7.87 3.77
CA ASP A 176 18.62 -9.31 3.51
C ASP A 176 20.05 -9.78 3.82
N VAL A 177 20.33 -10.14 5.07
CA VAL A 177 21.68 -10.55 5.49
C VAL A 177 22.20 -11.79 4.76
N MET A 178 21.29 -12.65 4.30
CA MET A 178 21.64 -13.88 3.58
C MET A 178 21.95 -13.65 2.11
N SER A 179 21.72 -12.44 1.60
CA SER A 179 22.01 -12.10 0.21
C SER A 179 23.50 -11.99 -0.12
N GLU A 180 24.37 -11.95 0.90
CA GLU A 180 25.81 -11.66 0.80
C GLU A 180 26.15 -10.35 0.07
N ARG A 181 25.16 -9.48 -0.11
CA ARG A 181 25.31 -8.18 -0.77
C ARG A 181 25.52 -7.11 0.28
N PRO A 182 26.30 -6.05 -0.03
CA PRO A 182 26.53 -4.98 0.91
C PRO A 182 25.27 -4.15 1.16
N TRP A 183 25.07 -3.77 2.40
CA TRP A 183 24.13 -2.74 2.83
C TRP A 183 24.77 -1.88 3.93
N PRO A 184 24.71 -0.54 3.85
CA PRO A 184 24.11 0.23 2.76
C PRO A 184 24.97 0.16 1.47
N PRO A 185 24.44 0.52 0.29
CA PRO A 185 25.14 0.38 -1.00
C PRO A 185 26.51 1.07 -1.05
N GLU A 186 26.70 2.11 -0.25
CA GLU A 186 27.93 2.90 -0.08
C GLU A 186 29.03 2.13 0.69
N ALA A 187 28.72 0.96 1.27
CA ALA A 187 29.69 0.13 1.99
C ALA A 187 30.76 -0.53 1.08
N LYS A 188 30.68 -0.33 -0.24
CA LYS A 188 31.78 -0.67 -1.15
C LYS A 188 32.94 0.31 -0.95
N THR A 189 33.93 -0.13 -0.17
CA THR A 189 35.28 0.46 -0.13
C THR A 189 36.20 -0.27 -1.09
#